data_AF-K2EPG0-F1
#
_entry.id   AF-K2EPG0-F1
#
_cell.length_a   1.000
_cell.length_b   1.000
_cell.length_c   1.000
_cell.angle_alpha   90.00
_cell.angle_beta   90.00
_cell.angle_gamma   90.00
#
_symmetry.space_group_name_H-M   'P 1'
#
loop_
_entity.id
_entity.type
_entity.pdbx_description
1 polymer ?
#
loop_
_entity_poly.entity_id
_entity_poly.type
_entity_poly.pdbx_seq_one_letter_code
_entity_poly.pdbx_strand_id
1 'polypeptide(L)'
;MKGVKNNKFKTSFKCATRGLQYVIRNERNFRIELVVAIFIVFLSIIFGIKIWEFIIVVFLITGVLVTELMNTVVERVVDILEPRVHPFARLIKDITAGVVLISALVSFLVGLLIFLPYIFNLLNFYF
;
A
#
# COMPACT_ATOMS: atom_id res chain seq x y z
N MET A 1 -39.47 3.51 26.18
CA MET A 1 -38.05 3.12 26.00
C MET A 1 -37.61 3.55 24.60
N LYS A 2 -36.67 4.50 24.49
CA LYS A 2 -36.25 5.10 23.21
C LYS A 2 -35.34 4.14 22.43
N GLY A 3 -35.62 3.98 21.14
CA GLY A 3 -34.95 3.06 20.24
C GLY A 3 -33.47 3.37 20.04
N VAL A 4 -32.62 2.38 20.35
CA VAL A 4 -31.22 2.36 19.93
C VAL A 4 -31.19 1.90 18.47
N LYS A 5 -31.31 2.83 17.53
CA LYS A 5 -31.02 2.58 16.11
C LYS A 5 -29.50 2.43 15.99
N ASN A 6 -29.03 1.19 16.16
CA ASN A 6 -27.63 0.85 16.17
C ASN A 6 -27.04 1.11 14.78
N ASN A 7 -26.27 2.18 14.63
CA ASN A 7 -25.69 2.61 13.36
C ASN A 7 -24.48 1.73 13.01
N LYS A 8 -24.71 0.44 12.72
CA LYS A 8 -23.69 -0.58 12.46
C LYS A 8 -22.63 -0.09 11.46
N PHE A 9 -23.03 0.64 10.41
CA PHE A 9 -22.12 1.27 9.45
C PHE A 9 -21.15 2.26 10.09
N LYS A 10 -21.63 3.21 10.90
CA LYS A 10 -20.74 4.19 11.56
C LYS A 10 -19.74 3.49 12.49
N THR A 11 -20.16 2.41 13.15
CA THR A 11 -19.28 1.60 14.00
C THR A 11 -18.22 0.87 13.17
N SER A 12 -18.58 0.24 12.06
CA SER A 12 -17.61 -0.43 11.17
C SER A 12 -16.58 0.52 10.57
N PHE A 13 -16.99 1.71 10.12
CA PHE A 13 -16.06 2.75 9.63
C PHE A 13 -15.10 3.23 10.74
N LYS A 14 -15.60 3.42 11.96
CA LYS A 14 -14.76 3.75 13.12
C LYS A 14 -13.77 2.63 13.46
N CYS A 15 -14.13 1.37 13.25
CA CYS A 15 -13.21 0.25 13.45
C CYS A 15 -12.12 0.22 12.37
N ALA A 16 -12.49 0.32 11.09
CA ALA A 16 -11.54 0.31 9.98
C ALA A 16 -10.54 1.49 10.06
N THR A 17 -11.03 2.69 10.37
CA THR A 17 -10.18 3.88 10.52
C THR A 17 -9.20 3.75 11.68
N ARG A 18 -9.61 3.18 12.82
CA ARG A 18 -8.68 2.89 13.93
C ARG A 18 -7.59 1.89 13.52
N GLY A 19 -7.95 0.85 12.76
CA GLY A 19 -6.98 -0.11 12.22
C GLY A 19 -5.96 0.55 11.30
N LEU A 20 -6.42 1.41 10.39
CA LEU A 20 -5.52 2.13 9.49
C LEU A 20 -4.63 3.13 10.24
N GLN A 21 -5.18 3.87 11.20
CA GLN A 21 -4.40 4.76 12.07
C GLN A 21 -3.33 4.01 12.85
N TYR A 22 -3.64 2.80 13.32
CA TYR A 22 -2.68 1.94 14.00
C TYR A 22 -1.51 1.59 13.07
N VAL A 23 -1.79 1.11 11.86
CA VAL A 23 -0.73 0.73 10.90
C VAL A 23 0.11 1.95 10.53
N ILE A 24 -0.51 3.08 10.19
CA ILE A 24 0.21 4.32 9.86
C ILE A 24 1.15 4.75 10.99
N ARG A 25 0.75 4.57 12.26
CA ARG A 25 1.57 5.00 13.39
C ARG A 25 2.71 4.03 13.71
N ASN A 26 2.46 2.73 13.59
CA ASN A 26 3.39 1.70 14.07
C ASN A 26 4.30 1.16 12.96
N GLU A 27 3.81 1.07 11.73
CA GLU A 27 4.55 0.46 10.64
C GLU A 27 5.33 1.53 9.85
N ARG A 28 6.66 1.38 9.84
CA ARG A 28 7.54 2.31 9.12
C ARG A 28 7.44 2.14 7.61
N ASN A 29 7.42 0.90 7.14
CA ASN A 29 7.36 0.55 5.73
C ASN A 29 6.07 1.10 5.09
N PHE A 30 4.92 0.84 5.71
CA PHE A 30 3.63 1.42 5.28
C PHE A 30 3.66 2.95 5.15
N ARG A 31 4.31 3.67 6.07
CA ARG A 31 4.46 5.14 5.96
C ARG A 31 5.30 5.57 4.76
N ILE A 32 6.40 4.85 4.50
CA ILE A 32 7.27 5.13 3.34
C ILE A 32 6.47 4.90 2.05
N GLU A 33 5.80 3.76 1.95
CA GLU A 33 4.96 3.43 0.79
C GLU A 33 3.84 4.46 0.58
N LEU A 34 3.20 4.94 1.65
CA LEU A 34 2.17 5.96 1.57
C LEU A 34 2.71 7.31 1.07
N VAL A 35 3.90 7.71 1.50
CA VAL A 35 4.56 8.94 1.01
C VAL A 35 4.93 8.79 -0.47
N VAL A 36 5.49 7.65 -0.86
CA VAL A 36 5.80 7.34 -2.26
C VAL A 36 4.53 7.32 -3.11
N ALA A 37 3.46 6.71 -2.64
CA ALA A 37 2.16 6.68 -3.30
C ALA A 37 1.62 8.10 -3.58
N ILE A 38 1.65 8.97 -2.56
CA ILE A 38 1.23 10.38 -2.71
C ILE A 38 2.09 11.07 -3.76
N PHE A 39 3.41 10.90 -3.69
CA PHE A 39 4.35 11.48 -4.65
C PHE A 39 4.06 11.02 -6.09
N ILE A 40 3.84 9.73 -6.32
CA ILE A 40 3.52 9.18 -7.65
C ILE A 40 2.17 9.72 -8.16
N VAL A 41 1.15 9.86 -7.29
CA VAL A 41 -0.12 10.48 -7.68
C VAL A 41 0.08 11.93 -8.13
N PHE A 42 0.90 12.71 -7.40
CA PHE A 42 1.23 14.07 -7.82
C PHE A 42 1.97 14.10 -9.16
N LEU A 43 2.95 13.21 -9.37
CA LEU A 43 3.64 13.10 -10.65
C LEU A 43 2.68 12.76 -11.80
N SER A 44 1.75 11.82 -11.60
CA SER A 44 0.75 11.49 -12.61
C SER A 44 -0.07 12.70 -13.06
N ILE A 45 -0.42 13.58 -12.13
CA ILE A 45 -1.17 14.81 -12.42
C ILE A 45 -0.29 15.81 -13.16
N ILE A 46 0.96 16.00 -12.73
CA ILE A 46 1.92 16.93 -13.36
C ILE A 46 2.24 16.52 -14.80
N PHE A 47 2.48 15.23 -15.05
CA PHE A 47 2.78 14.71 -16.38
C PHE A 47 1.54 14.61 -17.29
N GLY A 48 0.32 14.77 -16.73
CA GLY A 48 -0.91 14.68 -17.51
C GLY A 48 -1.06 13.32 -18.20
N ILE A 49 -0.76 12.23 -17.48
CA ILE A 49 -0.87 10.87 -18.05
C ILE A 49 -2.33 10.55 -18.44
N LYS A 50 -2.53 9.59 -19.34
CA LYS A 50 -3.88 9.23 -19.80
C LYS A 50 -4.68 8.63 -18.64
N ILE A 51 -6.01 8.78 -18.70
CA ILE A 51 -6.91 8.28 -17.66
C ILE A 51 -6.72 6.78 -17.38
N TRP A 52 -6.49 5.96 -18.42
CA TRP A 52 -6.27 4.52 -18.28
C TRP A 52 -4.93 4.21 -17.59
N GLU A 53 -3.88 5.00 -17.85
CA GLU A 53 -2.59 4.88 -17.17
C GLU A 53 -2.71 5.30 -15.70
N PHE A 54 -3.47 6.37 -15.42
CA PHE A 54 -3.76 6.80 -14.06
C PHE A 54 -4.51 5.74 -13.25
N ILE A 55 -5.52 5.09 -13.86
CA ILE A 55 -6.23 3.98 -13.22
C ILE A 55 -5.25 2.85 -12.87
N ILE A 56 -4.35 2.47 -13.79
CA ILE A 56 -3.33 1.46 -13.53
C ILE A 56 -2.43 1.88 -12.36
N VAL A 57 -1.95 3.12 -12.34
CA VAL A 57 -1.11 3.66 -11.24
C VAL A 57 -1.84 3.55 -9.89
N VAL A 58 -3.11 3.94 -9.82
CA VAL A 58 -3.91 3.83 -8.59
C VAL A 58 -4.06 2.38 -8.14
N PHE A 59 -4.29 1.45 -9.08
CA PHE A 59 -4.37 0.02 -8.78
C PHE A 59 -3.06 -0.55 -8.25
N LEU A 60 -1.92 -0.18 -8.84
CA LEU A 60 -0.60 -0.63 -8.40
C LEU A 60 -0.27 -0.12 -7.00
N ILE A 61 -0.46 1.18 -6.76
CA ILE A 61 -0.29 1.80 -5.44
C ILE A 61 -1.16 1.08 -4.40
N THR A 62 -2.43 0.85 -4.72
CA THR A 62 -3.36 0.18 -3.81
C THR A 62 -2.92 -1.25 -3.56
N GLY A 63 -2.44 -1.97 -4.59
CA GLY A 63 -1.91 -3.32 -4.48
C GLY A 63 -0.74 -3.42 -3.51
N VAL A 64 0.23 -2.51 -3.61
CA VAL A 64 1.39 -2.44 -2.70
C VAL A 64 0.94 -2.21 -1.26
N LEU A 65 0.11 -1.19 -1.01
CA LEU A 65 -0.39 -0.88 0.33
C LEU A 65 -1.22 -2.02 0.94
N VAL A 66 -2.03 -2.73 0.13
CA VAL A 66 -2.79 -3.90 0.58
C VAL A 66 -1.86 -5.03 0.96
N THR A 67 -0.83 -5.33 0.15
CA THR A 67 0.13 -6.38 0.48
C THR A 67 0.91 -6.06 1.76
N GLU A 68 1.27 -4.80 1.99
CA GLU A 68 1.95 -4.37 3.21
C GLU A 68 1.04 -4.47 4.46
N LEU A 69 -0.24 -4.13 4.31
CA LEU A 69 -1.23 -4.36 5.37
C LEU A 69 -1.39 -5.85 5.69
N MET A 70 -1.41 -6.71 4.67
CA MET A 70 -1.44 -8.16 4.87
C MET A 70 -0.16 -8.66 5.56
N ASN A 71 1.01 -8.13 5.20
CA ASN A 71 2.26 -8.42 5.90
C ASN A 71 2.17 -8.09 7.39
N THR A 72 1.68 -6.90 7.72
CA THR A 72 1.47 -6.48 9.11
C THR A 72 0.50 -7.43 9.84
N VAL A 73 -0.62 -7.81 9.21
CA VAL A 73 -1.59 -8.74 9.81
C VAL A 73 -0.95 -10.09 10.11
N VAL A 74 -0.24 -10.66 9.15
CA VAL A 74 0.44 -11.96 9.32
C VAL A 74 1.50 -11.87 10.41
N GLU A 75 2.33 -10.83 10.41
CA GLU A 75 3.33 -10.60 11.46
C GLU A 75 2.70 -10.59 12.85
N ARG A 76 1.59 -9.85 13.06
CA ARG A 76 0.91 -9.80 14.36
C ARG A 76 0.29 -11.13 14.75
N VAL A 77 -0.30 -11.87 13.81
CA VAL A 77 -0.87 -13.19 14.08
C VAL A 77 0.22 -14.18 14.48
N VAL A 78 1.35 -14.20 13.76
CA VAL A 78 2.50 -15.05 14.09
C VAL A 78 3.07 -14.70 15.46
N ASP A 79 3.19 -13.41 15.79
CA ASP A 79 3.67 -12.95 17.10
C ASP A 79 2.76 -13.38 18.26
N ILE A 80 1.45 -13.47 18.03
CA ILE A 80 0.48 -13.92 19.04
C ILE A 80 0.58 -15.44 19.25
N LEU A 81 0.71 -16.20 18.17
CA LEU A 81 0.71 -17.66 18.23
C LEU A 81 1.97 -18.22 18.89
N GLU A 82 3.10 -17.52 18.83
CA GLU A 82 4.33 -18.02 19.39
C GLU A 82 5.25 -16.89 19.90
N PRO A 83 5.37 -16.69 21.23
CA PRO A 83 6.21 -15.63 21.81
C PRO A 83 7.72 -15.95 21.77
N ARG A 84 8.14 -17.09 21.22
CA ARG A 84 9.55 -17.47 21.03
C ARG A 84 9.81 -17.83 19.56
N VAL A 85 10.95 -17.40 19.04
CA VAL A 85 11.30 -17.50 17.61
C VAL A 85 11.42 -18.96 17.17
N HIS A 86 10.35 -19.50 16.59
CA HIS A 86 10.35 -20.81 15.93
C HIS A 86 10.82 -20.67 14.47
N PRO A 87 11.55 -21.65 13.90
CA PRO A 87 11.97 -21.61 12.50
C PRO A 87 10.82 -21.34 11.51
N PHE A 88 9.62 -21.89 11.77
CA PHE A 88 8.43 -21.63 10.96
C PHE A 88 7.90 -20.19 11.06
N ALA A 89 7.92 -19.58 12.25
CA ALA A 89 7.49 -18.19 12.43
C ALA A 89 8.36 -17.24 11.59
N ARG A 90 9.68 -17.49 11.56
CA ARG A 90 10.60 -16.76 10.71
C ARG A 90 10.30 -16.96 9.23
N LEU A 91 10.12 -18.21 8.80
CA LEU A 91 9.79 -18.54 7.41
C LEU A 91 8.50 -17.86 6.93
N ILE A 92 7.45 -17.85 7.74
CA ILE A 92 6.17 -17.20 7.39
C ILE A 92 6.35 -15.69 7.20
N LYS A 93 7.11 -15.04 8.10
CA LYS A 93 7.43 -13.61 7.97
C LYS A 93 8.26 -13.33 6.72
N ASP A 94 9.28 -14.15 6.45
CA ASP A 94 10.13 -13.99 5.26
C ASP A 94 9.31 -14.16 3.97
N ILE A 95 8.40 -15.14 3.90
CA ILE A 95 7.50 -15.34 2.74
C ILE A 95 6.59 -14.12 2.56
N THR A 96 6.02 -13.60 3.64
CA THR A 96 5.05 -12.51 3.54
C THR A 96 5.73 -11.19 3.15
N ALA A 97 6.93 -10.92 3.67
CA ALA A 97 7.79 -9.83 3.19
C ALA A 97 8.15 -10.01 1.70
N GLY A 98 8.38 -11.25 1.25
CA GLY A 98 8.58 -11.57 -0.17
C GLY A 98 7.38 -11.20 -1.05
N VAL A 99 6.15 -11.37 -0.56
CA VAL A 99 4.93 -10.96 -1.29
C VAL A 99 4.89 -9.44 -1.48
N VAL A 100 5.22 -8.67 -0.43
CA VAL A 100 5.29 -7.21 -0.52
C VAL A 100 6.35 -6.80 -1.54
N LEU A 101 7.53 -7.43 -1.51
CA LEU A 101 8.62 -7.15 -2.44
C LEU A 101 8.21 -7.38 -3.90
N ILE A 102 7.53 -8.49 -4.19
CA ILE A 102 7.05 -8.79 -5.55
C ILE A 102 6.02 -7.73 -6.00
N SER A 103 5.09 -7.36 -5.12
CA SER A 103 4.08 -6.33 -5.40
C SER A 103 4.73 -4.98 -5.72
N ALA A 104 5.70 -4.57 -4.89
CA ALA A 104 6.47 -3.34 -5.09
C ALA A 104 7.28 -3.36 -6.39
N LEU A 105 7.92 -4.49 -6.71
CA LEU A 105 8.69 -4.64 -7.95
C LEU A 105 7.81 -4.54 -9.20
N VAL A 106 6.65 -5.20 -9.20
CA VAL A 106 5.69 -5.10 -10.32
C VAL A 106 5.19 -3.66 -10.46
N SER A 107 4.81 -3.01 -9.34
CA SER A 107 4.42 -1.61 -9.34
C SER A 107 5.50 -0.69 -9.91
N PHE A 108 6.76 -0.92 -9.54
CA PHE A 108 7.90 -0.16 -10.03
C PHE A 108 8.10 -0.34 -11.54
N LEU A 109 8.11 -1.58 -12.03
CA LEU A 109 8.32 -1.88 -13.46
C LEU A 109 7.21 -1.29 -14.33
N VAL A 110 5.94 -1.47 -13.94
CA VAL A 110 4.82 -0.90 -14.70
C VAL A 110 4.81 0.62 -14.60
N GLY A 111 5.15 1.18 -13.42
CA GLY A 111 5.34 2.62 -13.25
C GLY A 111 6.39 3.17 -14.21
N LEU A 112 7.54 2.53 -14.34
CA LEU A 112 8.56 2.92 -15.33
C LEU A 112 8.02 2.91 -16.75
N LEU A 113 7.31 1.87 -17.16
CA LEU A 113 6.72 1.78 -18.50
C LEU A 113 5.74 2.93 -18.78
N ILE A 114 4.98 3.35 -17.78
CA ILE A 114 4.04 4.47 -17.89
C ILE A 114 4.79 5.80 -17.94
N PHE A 115 5.72 6.07 -17.03
CA PHE A 115 6.33 7.39 -16.87
C PHE A 115 7.50 7.67 -17.81
N LEU A 116 8.23 6.65 -18.29
CA LEU A 116 9.41 6.85 -19.16
C LEU A 116 9.10 7.68 -20.42
N PRO A 117 8.04 7.41 -21.20
CA PRO A 117 7.72 8.22 -22.39
C PRO A 117 7.48 9.69 -22.05
N TYR A 118 6.80 9.98 -20.93
CA TYR A 118 6.52 11.34 -20.48
C TYR A 118 7.80 12.07 -20.06
N ILE A 119 8.69 11.38 -19.35
CA ILE A 119 9.99 11.93 -18.95
C ILE A 119 10.86 12.23 -20.18
N PHE A 120 10.93 11.32 -21.16
CA PHE A 120 11.71 11.56 -22.39
C PHE A 120 11.14 12.71 -23.22
N ASN A 121 9.83 12.80 -23.37
CA ASN A 121 9.20 13.92 -24.07
C ASN A 121 9.48 15.26 -23.38
N LEU A 122 9.46 15.28 -22.04
CA LEU A 122 9.82 16.48 -21.29
C LEU A 122 11.29 16.87 -21.51
N LEU A 123 12.22 15.90 -21.44
CA LEU A 123 13.65 16.17 -21.64
C LEU A 123 13.95 16.67 -23.06
N ASN A 124 13.40 16.03 -24.10
CA ASN A 124 13.57 16.46 -25.49
C ASN A 124 12.97 17.83 -25.79
N PHE A 125 12.04 18.33 -24.97
CA PHE A 125 11.50 19.67 -25.11
C PHE A 125 12.47 20.75 -24.57
N TYR A 126 13.28 20.41 -23.56
CA TYR A 126 14.19 21.34 -22.90
C TYR A 126 15.61 21.35 -23.47
N PHE A 127 16.03 20.29 -24.17
CA PHE A 127 17.36 20.15 -24.80
C PHE A 127 17.25 20.07 -26.32
#